data_AF-A0A2J1DUA6-F1
#
_entry.id   AF-A0A2J1DUA6-F1
#
_cell.length_a   1.000
_cell.length_b   1.000
_cell.length_c   1.000
_cell.angle_alpha   90.00
_cell.angle_beta   90.00
_cell.angle_gamma   90.00
#
_symmetry.space_group_name_H-M   'P 1'
#
loop_
_entity.id
_entity.type
_entity.pdbx_description
1 polymer ?
#
loop_
_entity_poly.entity_id
_entity_poly.type
_entity_poly.pdbx_seq_one_letter_code
_entity_poly.pdbx_strand_id
1 'polypeptide(L)'
;MTEEYGAVLVLGSATPDIDSYFKAQNGLYQLLELPERLTPYRGASLPKTERVDMRTELSEGNRSIFSRNLHASIEKVLAKHEQAILFINRRGGASFIQCRDCGYVAMCKSCDTLLTYHPDQENLVCHQCGRHYPNPLTCPNCKSRRIKYLGMGTQKLEEETAGFSSGKTASLG
;
A
#
# COMPACT_ATOMS: atom_id res chain seq x y z
N MET A 1 -25.55 -8.85 27.34
CA MET A 1 -25.97 -7.44 27.15
C MET A 1 -27.25 -7.30 26.33
N THR A 2 -27.29 -7.46 25.01
CA THR A 2 -28.56 -7.29 24.26
C THR A 2 -29.63 -8.31 24.62
N GLU A 3 -29.24 -9.57 24.85
CA GLU A 3 -30.14 -10.62 25.36
C GLU A 3 -30.67 -10.34 26.77
N GLU A 4 -29.86 -9.69 27.64
CA GLU A 4 -30.27 -9.33 29.01
C GLU A 4 -31.32 -8.21 29.03
N TYR A 5 -31.32 -7.32 28.03
CA TYR A 5 -32.24 -6.19 27.94
C TYR A 5 -33.37 -6.40 26.93
N GLY A 6 -33.45 -7.56 26.27
CA GLY A 6 -34.46 -7.83 25.23
C GLY A 6 -34.42 -6.85 24.05
N ALA A 7 -33.24 -6.33 23.71
CA ALA A 7 -33.07 -5.28 22.71
C ALA A 7 -32.50 -5.82 21.38
N VAL A 8 -32.81 -5.13 20.28
CA VAL A 8 -32.27 -5.42 18.94
C VAL A 8 -30.95 -4.67 18.74
N LEU A 9 -29.91 -5.38 18.32
CA LEU A 9 -28.63 -4.80 17.90
C LEU A 9 -28.58 -4.66 16.38
N VAL A 10 -28.29 -3.44 15.89
CA VAL A 10 -28.06 -3.17 14.47
C VAL A 10 -26.60 -2.82 14.27
N LEU A 11 -25.87 -3.63 13.49
CA LEU A 11 -24.46 -3.40 13.13
C LEU A 11 -24.39 -2.78 11.74
N GLY A 12 -24.18 -1.47 11.67
CA GLY A 12 -24.02 -0.74 10.39
C GLY A 12 -22.56 -0.63 9.98
N SER A 13 -22.22 -1.12 8.79
CA SER A 13 -20.91 -0.91 8.17
C SER A 13 -20.98 -0.91 6.65
N ALA A 14 -20.19 -0.05 6.00
CA ALA A 14 -19.97 -0.09 4.55
C ALA A 14 -18.89 -1.12 4.14
N THR A 15 -18.06 -1.53 5.10
CA THR A 15 -16.99 -2.54 4.95
C THR A 15 -17.00 -3.40 6.20
N PRO A 16 -17.98 -4.31 6.35
CA PRO A 16 -18.10 -5.12 7.56
C PRO A 16 -16.84 -5.95 7.79
N ASP A 17 -16.53 -6.24 9.06
CA ASP A 17 -15.49 -7.20 9.37
C ASP A 17 -15.89 -8.60 8.85
N ILE A 18 -14.87 -9.43 8.62
CA ILE A 18 -15.04 -10.74 7.98
C ILE A 18 -15.96 -11.64 8.82
N ASP A 19 -15.83 -11.63 10.14
CA ASP A 19 -16.60 -12.51 11.02
C ASP A 19 -18.08 -12.13 11.06
N SER A 20 -18.39 -10.83 11.19
CA SER A 20 -19.77 -10.34 11.18
C SER A 20 -20.45 -10.60 9.85
N TYR A 21 -19.75 -10.37 8.74
CA TYR A 21 -20.29 -10.65 7.40
C TYR A 21 -20.52 -12.15 7.20
N PHE A 22 -19.57 -13.00 7.62
CA PHE A 22 -19.71 -14.45 7.55
C PHE A 22 -20.91 -14.95 8.36
N LYS A 23 -21.09 -14.47 9.60
CA LYS A 23 -22.26 -14.80 10.43
C LYS A 23 -23.57 -14.38 9.76
N ALA A 24 -23.60 -13.22 9.12
CA ALA A 24 -24.76 -12.76 8.38
C ALA A 24 -25.07 -13.64 7.16
N GLN A 25 -24.05 -14.03 6.39
CA GLN A 25 -24.22 -14.95 5.26
C GLN A 25 -24.70 -16.35 5.67
N ASN A 26 -24.34 -16.81 6.87
CA ASN A 26 -24.77 -18.10 7.41
C ASN A 26 -26.11 -18.03 8.19
N GLY A 27 -26.78 -16.88 8.19
CA GLY A 27 -28.08 -16.70 8.85
C GLY A 27 -28.02 -16.59 10.38
N LEU A 28 -26.83 -16.49 10.98
CA LEU A 28 -26.69 -16.17 12.41
C LEU A 28 -27.05 -14.71 12.69
N TYR A 29 -26.77 -13.82 11.74
CA TYR A 29 -27.27 -12.44 11.72
C TYR A 29 -28.20 -12.23 10.52
N GLN A 30 -29.17 -11.33 10.67
CA GLN A 30 -29.96 -10.89 9.53
C GLN A 30 -29.14 -9.87 8.73
N LEU A 31 -28.84 -10.19 7.46
CA LEU A 31 -28.19 -9.27 6.53
C LEU A 31 -29.22 -8.29 5.94
N LEU A 32 -28.99 -7.00 6.13
CA LEU A 32 -29.77 -5.92 5.52
C LEU A 32 -28.85 -5.11 4.59
N GLU A 33 -29.15 -5.10 3.30
CA GLU A 33 -28.30 -4.45 2.29
C GLU A 33 -28.89 -3.13 1.82
N LEU A 34 -28.01 -2.14 1.61
CA LEU A 34 -28.31 -0.88 0.95
C LEU A 34 -27.47 -0.82 -0.34
N PRO A 35 -27.95 -1.40 -1.46
CA PRO A 35 -27.15 -1.56 -2.67
C PRO A 35 -26.87 -0.24 -3.38
N GLU A 36 -27.68 0.78 -3.11
CA GLU A 36 -27.49 2.13 -3.64
C GLU A 36 -26.59 2.95 -2.70
N ARG A 37 -25.62 3.66 -3.30
CA ARG A 37 -24.71 4.50 -2.55
C ARG A 37 -25.46 5.70 -1.96
N LEU A 38 -25.36 5.87 -0.64
CA LEU A 38 -25.88 7.05 0.06
C LEU A 38 -24.97 8.25 -0.23
N THR A 39 -25.23 8.96 -1.33
CA THR A 39 -24.59 10.23 -1.66
C THR A 39 -25.60 11.38 -1.62
N PRO A 40 -25.16 12.63 -1.34
CA PRO A 40 -26.06 13.79 -1.33
C PRO A 40 -26.82 13.99 -2.65
N TYR A 41 -26.26 13.47 -3.74
CA TYR A 41 -26.83 13.48 -5.08
C TYR A 41 -27.09 12.04 -5.51
N ARG A 42 -28.30 11.73 -6.02
CA ARG A 42 -28.59 10.42 -6.62
C ARG A 42 -27.67 10.16 -7.81
N GLY A 43 -27.05 8.98 -7.85
CA GLY A 43 -26.25 8.53 -9.00
C GLY A 43 -24.82 9.06 -9.07
N ALA A 44 -24.24 9.53 -7.96
CA ALA A 44 -22.83 9.93 -7.94
C ALA A 44 -21.92 8.76 -8.36
N SER A 45 -21.17 8.95 -9.45
CA SER A 45 -20.26 7.93 -9.98
C SER A 45 -19.01 7.78 -9.10
N LEU A 46 -18.40 6.59 -9.16
CA LEU A 46 -17.08 6.39 -8.56
C LEU A 46 -16.04 7.29 -9.26
N PRO A 47 -15.01 7.75 -8.54
CA PRO A 47 -13.92 8.48 -9.16
C PRO A 47 -13.25 7.59 -10.22
N LYS A 48 -12.75 8.21 -11.30
CA LYS A 48 -11.91 7.51 -12.25
C LYS A 48 -10.64 7.06 -11.53
N THR A 49 -10.30 5.79 -11.68
CA THR A 49 -9.09 5.20 -11.10
C THR A 49 -8.20 4.67 -12.21
N GLU A 50 -6.89 4.75 -11.99
CA GLU A 50 -5.88 4.28 -12.93
C GLU A 50 -4.88 3.42 -12.17
N ARG A 51 -4.50 2.28 -12.76
CA ARG A 51 -3.45 1.41 -12.24
C ARG A 51 -2.20 1.59 -13.08
N VAL A 52 -1.14 2.10 -12.47
CA VAL A 52 0.16 2.29 -13.13
C VAL A 52 1.11 1.17 -12.73
N ASP A 53 1.76 0.55 -13.71
CA ASP A 53 2.81 -0.44 -13.47
C ASP A 53 4.17 0.25 -13.28
N MET A 54 4.65 0.28 -12.05
CA MET A 54 5.93 0.89 -11.71
C MET A 54 7.15 0.15 -12.27
N ARG A 55 6.99 -1.10 -12.75
CA ARG A 55 8.07 -1.82 -13.44
C ARG A 55 8.33 -1.21 -14.82
N THR A 56 7.28 -0.79 -15.52
CA THR A 56 7.39 -0.08 -16.80
C THR A 56 8.08 1.26 -16.61
N GLU A 57 7.65 2.04 -15.61
CA GLU A 57 8.31 3.29 -15.22
C GLU A 57 9.81 3.08 -14.98
N LEU A 58 10.18 2.03 -14.25
CA LEU A 58 11.58 1.68 -14.00
C LEU A 58 12.35 1.34 -15.28
N SER A 59 11.77 0.53 -16.17
CA SER A 59 12.42 0.15 -17.45
C SER A 59 12.62 1.35 -18.37
N GLU A 60 11.72 2.33 -18.32
CA GLU A 60 11.83 3.59 -19.05
C GLU A 60 12.72 4.63 -18.34
N GLY A 61 13.30 4.26 -17.21
CA GLY A 61 14.31 5.05 -16.50
C GLY A 61 13.78 5.92 -15.36
N ASN A 62 12.46 5.94 -15.10
CA ASN A 62 11.90 6.59 -13.92
C ASN A 62 12.29 5.80 -12.67
N ARG A 63 13.08 6.44 -11.80
CA ARG A 63 13.57 5.85 -10.56
C ARG A 63 12.89 6.40 -9.31
N SER A 64 11.94 7.32 -9.45
CA SER A 64 11.15 7.87 -8.35
C SER A 64 10.17 6.81 -7.80
N ILE A 65 9.68 7.06 -6.59
CA ILE A 65 8.55 6.33 -6.01
C ILE A 65 7.22 6.70 -6.68
N PHE A 66 7.15 7.87 -7.31
CA PHE A 66 5.98 8.33 -8.03
C PHE A 66 6.10 7.99 -9.51
N SER A 67 5.00 7.50 -10.10
CA SER A 67 4.90 7.46 -11.55
C SER A 67 4.87 8.89 -12.09
N ARG A 68 5.29 9.08 -13.34
CA ARG A 68 5.20 10.38 -14.02
C ARG A 68 3.77 10.93 -14.01
N ASN A 69 2.77 10.06 -14.18
CA ASN A 69 1.36 10.46 -14.16
C ASN A 69 0.88 10.91 -12.76
N LEU A 70 1.26 10.18 -11.70
CA LEU A 70 0.93 10.57 -10.34
C LEU A 70 1.61 11.90 -9.97
N HIS A 71 2.88 12.07 -10.31
CA HIS A 71 3.62 13.31 -10.08
C HIS A 71 2.92 14.51 -10.74
N ALA A 72 2.62 14.41 -12.04
CA ALA A 72 1.94 15.47 -12.78
C ALA A 72 0.52 15.75 -12.23
N SER A 73 -0.17 14.73 -11.73
CA SER A 73 -1.49 14.88 -11.11
C SER A 73 -1.41 15.62 -9.77
N ILE A 74 -0.40 15.31 -8.94
CA ILE A 74 -0.14 16.03 -7.68
C ILE A 74 0.15 17.50 -7.97
N GLU A 75 1.04 17.80 -8.94
CA GLU A 75 1.35 19.19 -9.32
C GLU A 75 0.12 19.97 -9.77
N LYS A 76 -0.75 19.34 -10.57
CA LYS A 76 -2.01 19.95 -11.03
C LYS A 76 -2.97 20.26 -9.88
N VAL A 77 -3.07 19.37 -8.89
CA VAL A 77 -3.91 19.56 -7.70
C VAL A 77 -3.36 20.71 -6.86
N LEU A 78 -2.05 20.72 -6.59
CA LEU A 78 -1.39 21.76 -5.81
C LEU A 78 -1.44 23.13 -6.50
N ALA A 79 -1.31 23.19 -7.83
CA ALA A 79 -1.44 24.43 -8.60
C ALA A 79 -2.83 25.07 -8.52
N LYS A 80 -3.86 24.28 -8.20
CA LYS A 80 -5.23 24.76 -7.95
C LYS A 80 -5.49 25.13 -6.49
N HIS A 81 -4.47 25.08 -5.63
CA HIS A 81 -4.62 25.22 -4.17
C HIS A 81 -5.55 24.17 -3.55
N GLU A 82 -5.64 23.00 -4.17
CA GLU A 82 -6.37 21.84 -3.66
C GLU A 82 -5.42 20.90 -2.90
N GLN A 83 -5.98 19.92 -2.19
CA GLN A 83 -5.21 18.96 -1.39
C GLN A 83 -5.15 17.60 -2.08
N ALA A 84 -3.95 17.02 -2.15
CA ALA A 84 -3.73 15.62 -2.50
C ALA A 84 -3.54 14.79 -1.24
N ILE A 85 -4.19 13.63 -1.15
CA ILE A 85 -4.01 12.67 -0.06
C ILE A 85 -3.28 11.45 -0.63
N LEU A 86 -2.11 11.14 -0.06
CA LEU A 86 -1.31 9.99 -0.41
C LEU A 86 -1.40 8.94 0.69
N PHE A 87 -1.85 7.74 0.34
CA PHE A 87 -1.96 6.63 1.28
C PHE A 87 -0.76 5.69 1.14
N ILE A 88 -0.16 5.33 2.27
CA ILE A 88 0.87 4.30 2.34
C ILE A 88 0.60 3.36 3.51
N ASN A 89 0.77 2.07 3.28
CA ASN A 89 0.35 1.02 4.22
C ASN A 89 1.28 0.85 5.45
N ARG A 90 2.21 1.78 5.73
CA ARG A 90 3.14 1.60 6.86
C ARG A 90 3.82 2.87 7.37
N ARG A 91 3.93 2.98 8.69
CA ARG A 91 4.63 4.03 9.43
C ARG A 91 6.13 3.73 9.68
N GLY A 92 6.66 2.59 9.20
CA GLY A 92 8.02 2.13 9.48
C GLY A 92 8.68 1.33 8.35
N GLY A 93 10.01 1.24 8.39
CA GLY A 93 10.87 0.63 7.38
C GLY A 93 11.08 -0.87 7.58
N ALA A 94 10.31 -1.70 6.88
CA ALA A 94 10.81 -3.02 6.50
C ALA A 94 11.33 -2.89 5.07
N SER A 95 12.65 -2.83 4.95
CA SER A 95 13.31 -2.80 3.65
C SER A 95 13.17 -4.15 2.97
N PHE A 96 12.61 -4.24 1.77
CA PHE A 96 12.89 -5.32 0.84
C PHE A 96 14.04 -4.90 -0.08
N ILE A 97 14.59 -5.82 -0.86
CA ILE A 97 15.60 -5.46 -1.86
C ILE A 97 15.00 -5.50 -3.27
N GLN A 98 15.38 -4.53 -4.11
CA GLN A 98 15.00 -4.49 -5.52
C GLN A 98 16.19 -4.18 -6.42
N CYS A 99 16.33 -4.93 -7.50
CA CYS A 99 17.24 -4.59 -8.59
C CYS A 99 16.68 -3.44 -9.42
N ARG A 100 17.45 -2.37 -9.58
CA ARG A 100 17.07 -1.17 -10.34
C ARG A 100 17.26 -1.30 -11.86
N ASP A 101 17.65 -2.48 -12.35
CA ASP A 101 17.85 -2.76 -13.78
C ASP A 101 16.75 -3.65 -14.34
N CYS A 102 16.41 -4.72 -13.62
CA CYS A 102 15.45 -5.71 -14.09
C CYS A 102 14.23 -5.86 -13.16
N GLY A 103 14.13 -5.06 -12.09
CA GLY A 103 13.01 -5.10 -11.16
C GLY A 103 12.95 -6.34 -10.25
N TYR A 104 13.99 -7.19 -10.21
CA TYR A 104 14.03 -8.37 -9.34
C TYR A 104 13.80 -7.98 -7.88
N VAL A 105 12.96 -8.73 -7.18
CA VAL A 105 12.71 -8.61 -5.74
C VAL A 105 12.93 -9.96 -5.07
N ALA A 106 13.50 -9.97 -3.87
CA ALA A 106 13.80 -11.20 -3.15
C ALA A 106 12.54 -11.80 -2.50
N MET A 107 12.25 -13.04 -2.86
CA MET A 107 11.07 -13.79 -2.42
C MET A 107 11.48 -15.05 -1.65
N CYS A 108 10.70 -15.40 -0.63
CA CYS A 108 10.85 -16.65 0.11
C CYS A 108 10.39 -17.83 -0.76
N LYS A 109 11.30 -18.77 -1.06
CA LYS A 109 11.00 -19.96 -1.86
C LYS A 109 9.96 -20.90 -1.24
N SER A 110 9.70 -20.79 0.06
CA SER A 110 8.75 -21.65 0.78
C SER A 110 7.38 -21.02 1.02
N CYS A 111 7.29 -19.69 1.09
CA CYS A 111 6.07 -18.97 1.46
C CYS A 111 5.55 -18.04 0.36
N ASP A 112 6.29 -17.90 -0.74
CA ASP A 112 6.01 -16.97 -1.84
C ASP A 112 5.70 -15.54 -1.36
N THR A 113 6.45 -15.09 -0.36
CA THR A 113 6.31 -13.76 0.24
C THR A 113 7.61 -12.98 0.17
N LEU A 114 7.52 -11.66 0.26
CA LEU A 114 8.66 -10.76 0.22
C LEU A 114 9.59 -10.98 1.41
N LEU A 115 10.89 -11.06 1.14
CA LEU A 115 11.90 -11.09 2.19
C LEU A 115 12.19 -9.67 2.70
N THR A 116 12.31 -9.54 4.02
CA THR A 116 12.69 -8.29 4.68
C THR A 116 14.18 -8.29 4.97
N TYR A 117 14.88 -7.26 4.52
CA TYR A 117 16.26 -6.96 4.86
C TYR A 117 16.36 -6.42 6.29
N HIS A 118 17.21 -7.05 7.08
CA HIS A 118 17.58 -6.65 8.43
C HIS A 118 19.02 -6.13 8.42
N PRO A 119 19.24 -4.81 8.60
CA PRO A 119 20.56 -4.21 8.55
C PRO A 119 21.54 -4.77 9.59
N ASP A 120 21.05 -5.05 10.80
CA ASP A 120 21.89 -5.48 11.93
C ASP A 120 22.58 -6.83 11.70
N GLN A 121 21.99 -7.67 10.86
CA GLN A 121 22.49 -9.02 10.54
C GLN A 121 22.93 -9.15 9.08
N GLU A 122 22.86 -8.05 8.31
CA GLU A 122 23.08 -8.00 6.86
C GLU A 122 22.39 -9.14 6.09
N ASN A 123 21.20 -9.54 6.51
CA ASN A 123 20.50 -10.70 5.97
C ASN A 123 19.06 -10.39 5.56
N LEU A 124 18.49 -11.31 4.78
CA LEU A 124 17.11 -11.29 4.35
C LEU A 124 16.32 -12.31 5.19
N VAL A 125 15.20 -11.91 5.77
CA VAL A 125 14.39 -12.75 6.65
C VAL A 125 12.96 -12.86 6.12
N CYS A 126 12.44 -14.10 6.10
CA CYS A 126 11.03 -14.34 5.90
C CYS A 126 10.30 -14.28 7.25
N HIS A 127 9.44 -13.29 7.47
CA HIS A 127 8.69 -13.19 8.72
C HIS A 127 7.53 -14.19 8.86
N GLN A 128 7.16 -14.87 7.77
CA GLN A 128 6.12 -15.90 7.82
C GLN A 128 6.67 -17.25 8.33
N CYS A 129 7.91 -17.61 7.99
CA CYS A 129 8.50 -18.90 8.37
C CYS A 129 9.83 -18.83 9.13
N GLY A 130 10.35 -17.63 9.39
CA GLY A 130 11.59 -17.41 10.13
C GLY A 130 12.88 -17.75 9.37
N ARG A 131 12.81 -18.16 8.10
CA ARG A 131 14.03 -18.51 7.34
C ARG A 131 14.87 -17.28 7.02
N HIS A 132 16.18 -17.46 7.15
CA HIS A 132 17.19 -16.49 6.78
C HIS A 132 17.77 -16.81 5.39
N TYR A 133 18.05 -15.77 4.63
CA TYR A 133 18.63 -15.82 3.30
C TYR A 133 19.80 -14.82 3.23
N PRO A 134 20.85 -15.13 2.47
CA PRO A 134 21.96 -14.22 2.28
C PRO A 134 21.51 -12.97 1.51
N ASN A 135 22.06 -11.82 1.87
CA ASN A 135 21.86 -10.59 1.12
C ASN A 135 22.72 -10.60 -0.16
N PRO A 136 22.13 -10.60 -1.36
CA PRO A 136 22.87 -10.68 -2.61
C PRO A 136 23.55 -9.34 -2.97
N LEU A 137 24.88 -9.38 -3.15
CA LEU A 137 25.65 -8.23 -3.64
C LEU A 137 25.42 -7.95 -5.14
N THR A 138 24.94 -8.95 -5.89
CA THR A 138 24.59 -8.83 -7.32
C THR A 138 23.22 -9.43 -7.57
N CYS A 139 22.48 -8.83 -8.50
CA CYS A 139 21.15 -9.32 -8.88
C CYS A 139 21.26 -10.76 -9.39
N PRO A 140 20.53 -11.72 -8.78
CA PRO A 140 20.58 -13.10 -9.25
C PRO A 140 20.03 -13.25 -10.67
N ASN A 141 19.10 -12.37 -11.07
CA ASN A 141 18.43 -12.39 -12.37
C ASN A 141 19.27 -11.76 -13.51
N CYS A 142 19.80 -10.55 -13.33
CA CYS A 142 20.51 -9.81 -14.40
C CYS A 142 21.98 -9.50 -14.09
N LYS A 143 22.53 -9.98 -12.96
CA LYS A 143 23.91 -9.76 -12.49
C LYS A 143 24.31 -8.31 -12.21
N SER A 144 23.38 -7.36 -12.32
CA SER A 144 23.59 -5.97 -11.94
C SER A 144 24.00 -5.81 -10.48
N ARG A 145 24.87 -4.84 -10.20
CA ARG A 145 25.21 -4.39 -8.84
C ARG A 145 24.24 -3.35 -8.28
N ARG A 146 23.27 -2.89 -9.08
CA ARG A 146 22.31 -1.84 -8.67
C ARG A 146 21.15 -2.41 -7.84
N ILE A 147 21.48 -3.03 -6.70
CA ILE A 147 20.52 -3.46 -5.70
C ILE A 147 20.23 -2.30 -4.74
N LYS A 148 18.95 -2.02 -4.51
CA LYS A 148 18.49 -1.01 -3.55
C LYS A 148 17.63 -1.65 -2.48
N TYR A 149 17.86 -1.23 -1.24
CA TYR A 149 17.00 -1.52 -0.10
C TYR A 149 15.84 -0.52 -0.15
N LEU A 150 14.63 -1.02 -0.36
CA LEU A 150 13.41 -0.25 -0.46
C LEU A 150 12.53 -0.59 0.73
N GLY A 151 12.30 0.37 1.62
CA GLY A 151 11.32 0.27 2.68
C GLY A 151 10.62 1.61 2.73
N MET A 152 9.46 1.71 2.07
CA MET A 152 8.71 2.95 2.06
C MET A 152 7.92 3.03 3.36
N GLY A 153 8.51 3.68 4.36
CA GLY A 153 7.75 4.27 5.45
C GLY A 153 7.25 5.66 5.05
N THR A 154 6.40 6.23 5.88
CA THR A 154 5.95 7.64 5.75
C THR A 154 7.12 8.61 5.59
N GLN A 155 8.26 8.36 6.25
CA GLN A 155 9.46 9.18 6.13
C GLN A 155 9.98 9.30 4.68
N LYS A 156 10.07 8.19 3.94
CA LYS A 156 10.59 8.25 2.57
C LYS A 156 9.60 8.96 1.65
N LEU A 157 8.30 8.81 1.91
CA LEU A 157 7.26 9.53 1.18
C LEU A 157 7.36 11.05 1.45
N GLU A 158 7.55 11.45 2.71
CA GLU A 158 7.77 12.85 3.08
C GLU A 158 8.98 13.46 2.37
N GLU A 159 10.14 12.78 2.37
CA GLU A 159 11.33 13.21 1.64
C GLU A 159 11.05 13.45 0.15
N GLU A 160 10.36 12.51 -0.50
CA GLU A 160 10.07 12.61 -1.94
C GLU A 160 9.02 13.69 -2.23
N THR A 161 8.10 13.96 -1.29
CA THR A 161 7.14 15.07 -1.43
C THR A 161 7.77 16.45 -1.27
N ALA A 162 8.93 16.56 -0.60
CA ALA A 162 9.65 17.83 -0.47
C ALA A 162 10.12 18.41 -1.81
N GLY A 163 10.16 17.59 -2.87
CA GLY A 163 10.45 18.04 -4.23
C GLY A 163 9.33 18.86 -4.89
N PHE A 164 8.11 18.88 -4.34
CA PHE A 164 7.02 19.68 -4.88
C PHE A 164 7.09 21.12 -4.35
N SER A 165 7.30 22.08 -5.25
CA SER A 165 7.56 23.50 -4.92
C SER A 165 6.40 24.26 -4.26
N SER A 166 5.17 23.72 -4.32
CA SER A 166 3.94 24.41 -3.89
C SER A 166 3.19 23.71 -2.76
N GLY A 167 3.70 22.59 -2.25
CA GLY A 167 3.02 21.75 -1.26
C GLY A 167 3.61 21.85 0.14
N LYS A 168 2.76 21.91 1.17
CA LYS A 168 3.16 21.61 2.55
C LYS A 168 2.75 20.17 2.86
N THR A 169 3.69 19.33 3.26
CA THR A 169 3.40 17.95 3.68
C THR A 169 3.05 17.92 5.16
N ALA A 170 1.96 17.24 5.52
CA ALA A 170 1.60 16.93 6.89
C ALA A 170 1.29 15.43 6.99
N SER A 171 1.94 14.72 7.90
CA SER A 171 1.64 13.31 8.17
C SER A 171 0.56 13.18 9.23
N LEU A 172 -0.45 12.38 8.92
CA LEU A 172 -1.44 11.93 9.90
C LEU A 172 -0.84 10.74 10.63
N GLY A 173 -0.47 11.00 11.88
CA GLY A 173 0.16 10.04 12.76
C GLY A 173 -0.83 9.40 13.73
#